data_AF-A0A959UR95-F1
#
_entry.id   AF-A0A959UR95-F1
#
_cell.length_a   1.000
_cell.length_b   1.000
_cell.length_c   1.000
_cell.angle_alpha   90.00
_cell.angle_beta   90.00
_cell.angle_gamma   90.00
#
_symmetry.space_group_name_H-M   'P 1'
#
loop_
_entity.id
_entity.type
_entity.pdbx_description
1 polymer ?
#
loop_
_entity_poly.entity_id
_entity_poly.type
_entity_poly.pdbx_seq_one_letter_code
_entity_poly.pdbx_strand_id
1 'polypeptide(L)'
;MFRLLLLTGLVAWSAPMLACSCFGTATFCEATDTSWVEPDLVVLGVKLDELHYGMHVKVVQVLQGDAEAGDTLMVWGDNGALCRVYVGAWANGDSVLWGLHESDLSGNFIWNQQYPPDLEMVGDYHISVCGVYWLNYGNGQVTGP
;
A
#
# COMPACT_ATOMS: atom_id res chain seq x y z
N MET A 1 53.34 9.54 -17.44
CA MET A 1 52.36 8.43 -17.46
C MET A 1 52.04 8.09 -16.01
N PHE A 2 50.77 7.94 -15.61
CA PHE A 2 50.22 7.75 -14.24
C PHE A 2 49.45 8.97 -13.67
N ARG A 3 48.37 9.39 -14.33
CA ARG A 3 47.31 10.20 -13.69
C ARG A 3 45.89 9.77 -14.08
N LEU A 4 45.73 8.64 -14.77
CA LEU A 4 44.47 8.19 -15.35
C LEU A 4 43.91 6.90 -14.70
N LEU A 5 44.23 6.63 -13.43
CA LEU A 5 43.90 5.37 -12.74
C LEU A 5 43.00 5.53 -11.51
N LEU A 6 42.62 6.75 -11.13
CA LEU A 6 41.83 7.02 -9.91
C LEU A 6 40.33 7.23 -10.16
N LEU A 7 39.88 7.31 -11.42
CA LEU A 7 38.47 7.52 -11.78
C LEU A 7 37.72 6.23 -12.15
N THR A 8 38.41 5.10 -12.30
CA THR A 8 37.80 3.80 -12.66
C THR A 8 37.36 2.96 -11.45
N GLY A 9 37.66 3.38 -10.22
CA GLY A 9 37.35 2.63 -8.99
C GLY A 9 35.98 2.89 -8.36
N LEU A 10 35.25 3.94 -8.79
CA LEU A 10 33.99 4.37 -8.16
C LEU A 10 32.73 3.74 -8.77
N VAL A 11 32.84 2.89 -9.80
CA VAL A 11 31.69 2.36 -10.55
C VAL A 11 31.26 0.97 -10.05
N ALA A 12 31.96 0.36 -9.09
CA ALA A 12 31.80 -1.07 -8.79
C ALA A 12 30.89 -1.41 -7.58
N TRP A 13 30.22 -0.45 -6.95
CA TRP A 13 29.29 -0.70 -5.83
C TRP A 13 27.93 -0.04 -6.04
N SER A 14 27.27 -0.33 -7.16
CA SER A 14 25.82 -0.21 -7.22
C SER A 14 25.21 -1.46 -6.59
N ALA A 15 24.81 -1.38 -5.31
CA ALA A 15 23.90 -2.38 -4.76
C ALA A 15 22.62 -2.39 -5.63
N PRO A 16 22.02 -3.56 -5.94
CA PRO A 16 20.74 -3.59 -6.61
C PRO A 16 19.71 -2.91 -5.70
N MET A 17 19.20 -1.75 -6.11
CA MET A 17 18.02 -1.18 -5.49
C MET A 17 16.84 -2.04 -5.94
N LEU A 18 16.24 -2.76 -5.01
CA LEU A 18 14.96 -3.43 -5.25
C LEU A 18 13.90 -2.34 -5.32
N ALA A 19 13.56 -1.93 -6.54
CA ALA A 19 12.41 -1.07 -6.78
C ALA A 19 11.15 -1.94 -6.84
N CYS A 20 10.05 -1.44 -6.27
CA CYS A 20 8.75 -2.07 -6.45
C CYS A 20 8.35 -2.00 -7.91
N SER A 21 7.97 -3.13 -8.48
CA SER A 21 7.42 -3.22 -9.83
C SER A 21 5.97 -3.65 -9.76
N CYS A 22 5.12 -2.93 -10.49
CA CYS A 22 3.74 -3.32 -10.68
C CYS A 22 3.64 -4.15 -11.94
N PHE A 23 3.44 -5.45 -11.76
CA PHE A 23 3.25 -6.40 -12.83
C PHE A 23 1.86 -7.03 -12.68
N GLY A 24 1.09 -7.08 -13.76
CA GLY A 24 -0.26 -7.62 -13.74
C GLY A 24 -1.23 -6.79 -14.57
N THR A 25 -2.45 -6.67 -14.06
CA THR A 25 -3.59 -6.03 -14.70
C THR A 25 -3.40 -4.52 -14.88
N ALA A 26 -4.05 -3.94 -15.90
CA ALA A 26 -3.85 -2.54 -16.25
C ALA A 26 -4.86 -1.61 -15.55
N THR A 27 -5.97 -2.14 -15.05
CA THR A 27 -7.08 -1.35 -14.50
C THR A 27 -7.58 -1.92 -13.17
N PHE A 28 -8.27 -1.06 -12.40
CA PHE A 28 -8.89 -1.45 -11.14
C PHE A 28 -9.90 -2.61 -11.29
N CYS A 29 -10.76 -2.55 -12.31
CA CYS A 29 -11.75 -3.61 -12.54
C CYS A 29 -11.09 -4.94 -12.89
N GLU A 30 -10.03 -4.93 -13.71
CA GLU A 30 -9.30 -6.16 -14.01
C GLU A 30 -8.58 -6.71 -12.77
N ALA A 31 -8.02 -5.81 -11.93
CA ALA A 31 -7.34 -6.16 -10.69
C ALA A 31 -8.26 -6.87 -9.68
N THR A 32 -9.56 -6.60 -9.74
CA THR A 32 -10.59 -7.13 -8.82
C THR A 32 -11.33 -8.36 -9.34
N ASP A 33 -11.19 -8.72 -10.63
CA ASP A 33 -11.97 -9.81 -11.24
C ASP A 33 -11.12 -10.95 -11.84
N THR A 34 -9.85 -10.68 -12.19
CA THR A 34 -9.03 -11.62 -12.98
C THR A 34 -7.54 -11.64 -12.64
N SER A 35 -7.13 -10.92 -11.60
CA SER A 35 -5.72 -10.76 -11.24
C SER A 35 -5.14 -12.03 -10.62
N TRP A 36 -3.85 -12.28 -10.87
CA TRP A 36 -3.07 -13.26 -10.09
C TRP A 36 -2.88 -12.83 -8.63
N VAL A 37 -3.12 -11.55 -8.35
CA VAL A 37 -3.04 -10.92 -7.03
C VAL A 37 -4.35 -10.16 -6.84
N GLU A 38 -5.43 -10.89 -6.63
CA GLU A 38 -6.75 -10.31 -6.34
C GLU A 38 -6.76 -9.74 -4.91
N PRO A 39 -7.38 -8.58 -4.65
CA PRO A 39 -7.57 -8.09 -3.30
C PRO A 39 -8.53 -9.00 -2.53
N ASP A 40 -8.21 -9.28 -1.27
CA ASP A 40 -9.06 -10.05 -0.37
C ASP A 40 -10.33 -9.28 0.03
N LEU A 41 -10.27 -7.94 -0.04
CA LEU A 41 -11.36 -7.05 0.33
C LEU A 41 -11.44 -5.84 -0.61
N VAL A 42 -12.63 -5.51 -1.10
CA VAL A 42 -12.89 -4.26 -1.86
C VAL A 42 -13.96 -3.45 -1.16
N VAL A 43 -13.59 -2.25 -0.69
CA VAL A 43 -14.46 -1.38 0.09
C VAL A 43 -14.38 0.07 -0.36
N LEU A 44 -15.54 0.73 -0.40
CA LEU A 44 -15.57 2.18 -0.27
C LEU A 44 -15.49 2.50 1.22
N GLY A 45 -14.48 3.28 1.61
CA GLY A 45 -14.30 3.68 3.00
C GLY A 45 -13.89 5.13 3.14
N VAL A 46 -13.82 5.57 4.39
CA VAL A 46 -13.33 6.89 4.78
C VAL A 46 -12.13 6.72 5.68
N LYS A 47 -11.01 7.39 5.36
CA LYS A 47 -9.86 7.43 6.24
C LYS A 47 -10.20 8.24 7.50
N LEU A 48 -10.03 7.65 8.68
CA LEU A 48 -10.32 8.32 9.95
C LEU A 48 -9.09 9.06 10.49
N ASP A 49 -8.00 8.33 10.67
CA ASP A 49 -6.73 8.84 11.19
C ASP A 49 -5.56 7.93 10.77
N GLU A 50 -4.37 8.28 11.25
CA GLU A 50 -3.13 7.52 11.04
C GLU A 50 -2.60 6.99 12.38
N LEU A 51 -2.07 5.78 12.35
CA LEU A 51 -1.29 5.16 13.41
C LEU A 51 0.04 4.69 12.85
N HIS A 52 1.12 5.43 13.10
CA HIS A 52 2.44 5.17 12.51
C HIS A 52 2.39 5.14 10.98
N TYR A 53 2.62 3.98 10.37
CA TYR A 53 2.48 3.76 8.92
C TYR A 53 1.17 3.06 8.54
N GLY A 54 0.25 2.91 9.49
CA GLY A 54 -1.11 2.41 9.28
C GLY A 54 -2.15 3.53 9.33
N MET A 55 -3.36 3.19 8.90
CA MET A 55 -4.52 4.07 8.97
C MET A 55 -5.77 3.30 9.37
N HIS A 56 -6.67 3.97 10.10
CA HIS A 56 -8.00 3.42 10.34
C HIS A 56 -8.94 3.80 9.19
N VAL A 57 -9.60 2.82 8.61
CA VAL A 57 -10.58 2.99 7.52
C VAL A 57 -11.96 2.62 8.02
N LYS A 58 -12.89 3.56 7.98
CA LYS A 58 -14.32 3.29 8.21
C LYS A 58 -14.95 2.76 6.93
N VAL A 59 -15.47 1.53 6.96
CA VAL A 59 -16.18 0.95 5.83
C VAL A 59 -17.53 1.64 5.66
N VAL A 60 -17.77 2.17 4.46
CA VAL A 60 -19.06 2.75 4.06
C VAL A 60 -19.87 1.73 3.24
N GLN A 61 -19.20 1.04 2.32
CA GLN A 61 -19.80 0.02 1.47
C GLN A 61 -18.78 -1.07 1.16
N VAL A 62 -19.25 -2.31 1.15
CA VAL A 62 -18.48 -3.49 0.77
C VAL A 62 -18.89 -3.92 -0.63
N LEU A 63 -17.91 -4.19 -1.48
CA LEU A 63 -18.10 -4.64 -2.86
C LEU A 63 -17.63 -6.10 -3.04
N GLN A 64 -16.63 -6.52 -2.27
CA GLN A 64 -16.06 -7.86 -2.26
C GLN A 64 -15.37 -8.12 -0.92
N GLY A 65 -15.34 -9.37 -0.48
CA GLY A 65 -14.68 -9.80 0.76
C GLY A 65 -15.57 -9.78 2.00
N ASP A 66 -15.00 -10.24 3.12
CA ASP A 66 -15.71 -10.45 4.38
C ASP A 66 -15.49 -9.27 5.34
N ALA A 67 -16.22 -8.18 5.09
CA ALA A 67 -16.37 -7.06 6.03
C ALA A 67 -17.83 -6.60 6.05
N GLU A 68 -18.20 -5.76 7.01
CA GLU A 68 -19.52 -5.14 7.09
C GLU A 68 -19.44 -3.62 6.97
N ALA A 69 -20.50 -3.03 6.41
CA ALA A 69 -20.66 -1.57 6.42
C ALA A 69 -20.72 -1.07 7.86
N GLY A 70 -19.86 -0.12 8.20
CA GLY A 70 -19.69 0.35 9.56
C GLY A 70 -18.51 -0.29 10.30
N ASP A 71 -17.80 -1.25 9.74
CA ASP A 71 -16.55 -1.74 10.35
C ASP A 71 -15.46 -0.67 10.31
N THR A 72 -14.51 -0.77 11.24
CA THR A 72 -13.28 0.02 11.22
C THR A 72 -12.10 -0.92 11.05
N LEU A 73 -11.45 -0.81 9.90
CA LEU A 73 -10.32 -1.65 9.51
C LEU A 73 -9.01 -0.96 9.89
N MET A 74 -8.02 -1.73 10.30
CA MET A 74 -6.62 -1.29 10.31
C MET A 74 -5.99 -1.63 8.96
N VAL A 75 -5.44 -0.63 8.28
CA VAL A 75 -4.80 -0.78 6.96
C VAL A 75 -3.37 -0.27 7.01
N TRP A 76 -2.41 -1.14 6.77
CA TRP A 76 -0.98 -0.84 6.79
C TRP A 76 -0.47 -0.37 5.43
N GLY A 77 0.25 0.75 5.42
CA GLY A 77 0.95 1.28 4.27
C GLY A 77 2.44 0.95 4.27
N ASP A 78 3.22 1.78 3.58
CA ASP A 78 4.67 1.66 3.52
C ASP A 78 5.35 2.26 4.75
N ASN A 79 6.33 1.53 5.29
CA ASN A 79 7.18 1.95 6.39
C ASN A 79 8.58 2.43 5.93
N GLY A 80 8.82 2.56 4.62
CA GLY A 80 10.08 2.98 4.01
C GLY A 80 10.77 1.89 3.18
N ALA A 81 10.26 0.66 3.18
CA ALA A 81 10.91 -0.50 2.56
C ALA A 81 9.91 -1.57 2.06
N LEU A 82 8.62 -1.26 2.05
CA LEU A 82 7.56 -2.15 1.58
C LEU A 82 7.00 -1.65 0.25
N CYS A 83 6.50 -2.56 -0.58
CA CYS A 83 5.82 -2.20 -1.82
C CYS A 83 4.36 -1.84 -1.60
N ARG A 84 4.15 -0.86 -0.71
CA ARG A 84 2.85 -0.40 -0.25
C ARG A 84 2.71 1.12 -0.49
N VAL A 85 1.50 1.65 -0.41
CA VAL A 85 1.29 3.12 -0.47
C VAL A 85 1.57 3.72 0.91
N TYR A 86 2.22 4.88 0.99
CA TYR A 86 2.26 5.65 2.24
C TYR A 86 0.85 6.09 2.61
N VAL A 87 0.41 5.80 3.84
CA VAL A 87 -0.96 6.17 4.29
C VAL A 87 -1.22 7.67 4.23
N GLY A 88 -0.18 8.50 4.27
CA GLY A 88 -0.24 9.96 4.04
C GLY A 88 -0.63 10.39 2.62
N ALA A 89 -0.81 9.46 1.68
CA ALA A 89 -1.34 9.75 0.35
C ALA A 89 -2.79 10.27 0.37
N TRP A 90 -3.52 10.02 1.45
CA TRP A 90 -4.91 10.45 1.66
C TRP A 90 -5.02 11.30 2.92
N ALA A 91 -5.85 12.34 2.90
CA ALA A 91 -6.17 13.13 4.08
C ALA A 91 -7.22 12.41 4.95
N ASN A 92 -7.24 12.72 6.25
CA ASN A 92 -8.33 12.27 7.12
C ASN A 92 -9.66 12.87 6.61
N GLY A 93 -10.66 12.02 6.45
CA GLY A 93 -11.95 12.35 5.85
C GLY A 93 -12.06 12.04 4.35
N ASP A 94 -10.96 11.70 3.68
CA ASP A 94 -11.01 11.29 2.27
C ASP A 94 -11.80 9.99 2.13
N SER A 95 -12.66 9.97 1.11
CA SER A 95 -13.39 8.78 0.70
C SER A 95 -12.65 8.12 -0.46
N VAL A 96 -12.37 6.82 -0.33
CA VAL A 96 -11.58 6.08 -1.31
C VAL A 96 -12.17 4.69 -1.46
N LEU A 97 -12.21 4.23 -2.71
CA LEU A 97 -12.47 2.85 -3.03
C LEU A 97 -11.14 2.10 -3.01
N TRP A 98 -10.93 1.25 -2.02
CA TRP A 98 -9.72 0.46 -1.85
C TRP A 98 -9.95 -1.01 -2.21
N GLY A 99 -8.99 -1.61 -2.92
CA GLY A 99 -8.74 -3.04 -2.96
C GLY A 99 -7.60 -3.34 -1.98
N LEU A 100 -7.92 -4.07 -0.91
CA LEU A 100 -7.04 -4.35 0.21
C LEU A 100 -6.69 -5.84 0.22
N HIS A 101 -5.47 -6.14 0.67
CA HIS A 101 -5.02 -7.50 0.92
C HIS A 101 -4.92 -7.73 2.41
N GLU A 102 -5.12 -8.95 2.89
CA GLU A 102 -4.80 -9.31 4.26
C GLU A 102 -3.34 -8.95 4.57
N SER A 103 -3.07 -8.45 5.77
CA SER A 103 -1.71 -8.10 6.18
C SER A 103 -0.80 -9.33 6.09
N ASP A 104 0.30 -9.18 5.36
CA ASP A 104 1.35 -10.21 5.26
C ASP A 104 2.36 -10.15 6.42
N LEU A 105 2.13 -9.26 7.41
CA LEU A 105 2.95 -8.99 8.58
C LEU A 105 4.38 -8.53 8.27
N SER A 106 4.69 -8.16 7.02
CA SER A 106 6.05 -7.80 6.59
C SER A 106 6.62 -6.60 7.33
N GLY A 107 5.77 -5.64 7.73
CA GLY A 107 6.20 -4.48 8.51
C GLY A 107 6.77 -4.83 9.89
N ASN A 108 6.48 -6.02 10.42
CA ASN A 108 7.04 -6.49 11.68
C ASN A 108 8.49 -7.02 11.54
N PHE A 109 8.88 -7.44 10.32
CA PHE A 109 10.22 -7.97 10.07
C PHE A 109 11.21 -6.92 9.54
N ILE A 110 10.68 -5.85 8.94
CA ILE A 110 11.47 -4.74 8.45
C ILE A 110 11.70 -3.74 9.59
N TRP A 111 12.90 -3.80 10.16
CA TRP A 111 13.30 -2.92 11.25
C TRP A 111 13.52 -1.49 10.76
N ASN A 112 12.49 -0.65 10.90
CA ASN A 112 12.62 0.79 10.90
C ASN A 112 12.58 1.29 12.35
N GLN A 113 13.68 1.88 12.84
CA GLN A 113 13.77 2.41 14.21
C GLN A 113 12.78 3.56 14.49
N GLN A 114 12.13 4.10 13.47
CA GLN A 114 11.10 5.12 13.60
C GLN A 114 9.79 4.58 14.19
N TYR A 115 9.51 3.28 14.04
CA TYR A 115 8.23 2.69 14.42
C TYR A 115 8.42 1.54 15.42
N PRO A 116 7.49 1.35 16.36
CA PRO A 116 7.49 0.17 17.24
C PRO A 116 7.49 -1.16 16.45
N PRO A 117 8.09 -2.23 16.99
CA PRO A 117 7.93 -3.57 16.42
C PRO A 117 6.51 -4.11 16.65
N ASP A 118 6.16 -5.19 15.94
CA ASP A 118 4.96 -5.99 16.14
C ASP A 118 3.64 -5.18 16.07
N LEU A 119 3.58 -4.23 15.15
CA LEU A 119 2.40 -3.39 14.92
C LEU A 119 1.32 -4.11 14.10
N GLU A 120 1.73 -4.84 13.05
CA GLU A 120 0.78 -5.55 12.18
C GLU A 120 0.26 -6.81 12.85
N MET A 121 -1.06 -7.03 12.80
CA MET A 121 -1.72 -8.20 13.38
C MET A 121 -2.48 -9.00 12.33
N VAL A 122 -2.70 -10.29 12.62
CA VAL A 122 -3.63 -11.12 11.82
C VAL A 122 -5.03 -10.53 11.91
N GLY A 123 -5.67 -10.34 10.76
CA GLY A 123 -6.96 -9.67 10.63
C GLY A 123 -6.86 -8.19 10.23
N ASP A 124 -5.66 -7.60 10.25
CA ASP A 124 -5.41 -6.31 9.62
C ASP A 124 -5.27 -6.48 8.10
N TYR A 125 -5.29 -5.36 7.38
CA TYR A 125 -5.10 -5.31 5.94
C TYR A 125 -3.87 -4.49 5.57
N HIS A 126 -3.44 -4.56 4.32
CA HIS A 126 -2.45 -3.67 3.74
C HIS A 126 -2.84 -3.22 2.32
N ILE A 127 -2.24 -2.12 1.87
CA ILE A 127 -2.50 -1.55 0.53
C ILE A 127 -1.25 -1.62 -0.35
N SER A 128 -1.39 -2.28 -1.50
CA SER A 128 -0.34 -2.37 -2.53
C SER A 128 -0.03 -1.01 -3.14
N VAL A 129 1.25 -0.75 -3.43
CA VAL A 129 1.70 0.48 -4.11
C VAL A 129 1.16 0.62 -5.54
N CYS A 130 0.69 -0.47 -6.14
CA CYS A 130 0.19 -0.44 -7.50
C CYS A 130 -1.11 0.35 -7.58
N GLY A 131 -1.10 1.42 -8.39
CA GLY A 131 -2.20 2.37 -8.54
C GLY A 131 -3.50 1.79 -9.11
N VAL A 132 -3.55 0.48 -9.36
CA VAL A 132 -4.75 -0.26 -9.75
C VAL A 132 -5.58 -0.72 -8.55
N TYR A 133 -5.10 -0.57 -7.31
CA TYR A 133 -5.82 -1.03 -6.11
C TYR A 133 -6.53 0.08 -5.32
N TRP A 134 -6.61 1.29 -5.86
CA TRP A 134 -7.38 2.35 -5.23
C TRP A 134 -7.90 3.37 -6.23
N LEU A 135 -9.08 3.93 -5.95
CA LEU A 135 -9.67 5.03 -6.69
C LEU A 135 -10.22 6.05 -5.68
N ASN A 136 -9.84 7.32 -5.81
CA ASN A 136 -10.41 8.40 -5.00
C ASN A 136 -11.90 8.55 -5.32
N TYR A 137 -12.73 8.77 -4.30
CA TYR A 137 -14.16 9.01 -4.45
C TYR A 137 -14.51 10.45 -4.08
N GLY A 138 -15.14 11.17 -4.99
CA GLY A 138 -15.59 12.54 -4.76
C GLY A 138 -16.71 12.93 -5.71
N ASN A 139 -17.73 13.63 -5.20
CA ASN A 139 -18.86 14.12 -5.99
C ASN A 139 -19.54 13.04 -6.84
N GLY A 140 -19.66 11.82 -6.31
CA GLY A 140 -20.28 10.69 -7.01
C GLY A 140 -19.43 10.07 -8.13
N GLN A 141 -18.15 10.43 -8.22
CA GLN A 141 -17.23 9.90 -9.22
C GLN A 141 -16.03 9.22 -8.54
N VAL A 142 -15.49 8.21 -9.23
CA VAL A 142 -14.23 7.56 -8.87
C VAL A 142 -13.14 7.96 -9.86
N THR A 143 -11.96 8.30 -9.35
CA THR A 143 -10.79 8.70 -10.16
C THR A 143 -9.54 8.02 -9.64
N GLY A 144 -8.79 7.37 -10.52
CA GLY A 144 -7.50 6.75 -10.17
C GLY A 144 -6.33 7.73 -10.17
N PRO A 145 -5.16 7.28 -9.70
CA PRO A 145 -3.89 7.98 -9.82
C PRO A 145 -3.42 8.21 -11.26
#